data_AF-A0A512BXP8-F1
#
_entry.id   AF-A0A512BXP8-F1
#
_cell.length_a   1.000
_cell.length_b   1.000
_cell.length_c   1.000
_cell.angle_alpha   90.00
_cell.angle_beta   90.00
_cell.angle_gamma   90.00
#
_symmetry.space_group_name_H-M   'P 1'
#
loop_
_entity.id
_entity.type
_entity.pdbx_description
1 polymer ?
#
loop_
_entity_poly.entity_id
_entity_poly.type
_entity_poly.pdbx_seq_one_letter_code
_entity_poly.pdbx_strand_id
1 'polypeptide(L)'
;MAEKVIKDDQPRVYFDCNKCPAFCCSVYERVGVNKRDINRLAKHFGVSPEEATQRYTADYEGERVLKKVKDVIFEKTCEFLDQKTRGCTVYHARPTVCRSYPNRSRCAYYDLMRFERIQQGDESVVPQIKITFHEVEEETADYADGPERVYEWDEKER
;
A
#
# COMPACT_ATOMS: atom_id res chain seq x y z
N MET A 1 -25.63 16.28 6.92
CA MET A 1 -24.19 16.19 7.24
C MET A 1 -23.48 16.00 5.92
N ALA A 2 -22.86 17.05 5.38
CA ALA A 2 -22.19 16.97 4.09
C ALA A 2 -20.93 16.10 4.23
N GLU A 3 -20.89 15.03 3.47
CA GLU A 3 -19.77 14.11 3.36
C GLU A 3 -18.52 14.93 3.00
N LYS A 4 -17.56 15.02 3.93
CA LYS A 4 -16.29 15.74 3.69
C LYS A 4 -15.52 15.00 2.61
N VAL A 5 -15.70 15.42 1.36
CA VAL A 5 -14.89 14.96 0.23
C VAL A 5 -13.53 15.63 0.36
N ILE A 6 -12.53 14.86 0.81
CA ILE A 6 -11.12 15.26 0.77
C ILE A 6 -10.75 15.44 -0.70
N LYS A 7 -10.60 16.70 -1.15
CA LYS A 7 -10.11 17.01 -2.50
C LYS A 7 -8.60 17.14 -2.42
N ASP A 8 -7.92 16.18 -3.05
CA ASP A 8 -6.47 16.12 -3.17
C ASP A 8 -6.06 16.90 -4.44
N ASP A 9 -5.58 18.13 -4.25
CA ASP A 9 -5.23 19.11 -5.28
C ASP A 9 -3.72 19.15 -5.60
N GLN A 10 -2.97 18.16 -5.10
CA GLN A 10 -1.55 17.98 -5.35
C GLN A 10 -1.25 17.63 -6.83
N PRO A 11 -0.14 18.13 -7.42
CA PRO A 11 0.25 17.79 -8.78
C PRO A 11 0.46 16.29 -8.97
N ARG A 12 0.05 15.78 -10.14
CA ARG A 12 -0.22 14.36 -10.40
C ARG A 12 1.02 13.45 -10.31
N VAL A 13 0.88 12.40 -9.50
CA VAL A 13 1.65 11.14 -9.38
C VAL A 13 3.06 11.24 -8.77
N TYR A 14 3.16 11.51 -7.47
CA TYR A 14 4.39 11.21 -6.69
C TYR A 14 4.44 9.74 -6.26
N PHE A 15 4.42 8.82 -7.22
CA PHE A 15 4.69 7.40 -6.97
C PHE A 15 5.37 6.78 -8.20
N ASP A 16 6.61 6.33 -8.02
CA ASP A 16 7.34 5.60 -9.05
C ASP A 16 7.49 4.14 -8.61
N CYS A 17 6.75 3.26 -9.27
CA CYS A 17 6.78 1.83 -8.98
C CYS A 17 8.17 1.21 -9.18
N ASN A 18 9.01 1.80 -10.05
CA ASN A 18 10.36 1.29 -10.31
C ASN A 18 11.37 1.72 -9.24
N LYS A 19 11.03 2.72 -8.42
CA LYS A 19 11.86 3.22 -7.31
C LYS A 19 11.35 2.78 -5.95
N CYS A 20 10.16 2.18 -5.90
CA CYS A 20 9.53 1.69 -4.67
C CYS A 20 10.00 0.25 -4.37
N PRO A 21 10.27 -0.11 -3.11
CA PRO A 21 10.58 -1.48 -2.69
C PRO A 21 9.36 -2.43 -2.69
N ALA A 22 8.33 -2.08 -3.46
CA ALA A 22 7.02 -2.73 -3.56
C ALA A 22 6.15 -2.69 -2.29
N PHE A 23 5.92 -1.48 -1.74
CA PHE A 23 5.04 -1.30 -0.57
C PHE A 23 3.62 -1.83 -0.77
N CYS A 24 3.07 -1.77 -1.99
CA CYS A 24 1.77 -2.35 -2.30
C CYS A 24 1.72 -3.88 -2.13
N CYS A 25 2.87 -4.55 -2.23
CA CYS A 25 3.01 -6.00 -2.07
C CYS A 25 3.44 -6.41 -0.65
N SER A 26 3.97 -5.49 0.16
CA SER A 26 4.54 -5.79 1.49
C SER A 26 3.69 -5.31 2.65
N VAL A 27 3.19 -4.06 2.59
CA VAL A 27 2.63 -3.37 3.77
C VAL A 27 1.26 -3.93 4.17
N TYR A 28 0.43 -4.29 3.20
CA TYR A 28 -0.91 -4.80 3.50
C TYR A 28 -0.86 -6.30 3.79
N GLU A 29 -1.43 -6.69 4.93
CA GLU A 29 -1.52 -8.10 5.32
C GLU A 29 -2.59 -8.85 4.53
N ARG A 30 -3.66 -8.14 4.15
CA ARG A 30 -4.82 -8.70 3.48
C ARG A 30 -5.06 -7.98 2.16
N VAL A 31 -4.91 -8.71 1.05
CA VAL A 31 -5.27 -8.24 -0.28
C VAL A 31 -6.36 -9.15 -0.82
N GLY A 32 -7.61 -8.76 -0.58
CA GLY A 32 -8.80 -9.47 -1.02
C GLY A 32 -8.88 -9.60 -2.54
N VAL A 33 -9.33 -10.76 -3.01
CA VAL A 33 -9.55 -11.05 -4.44
C VAL A 33 -10.94 -11.61 -4.67
N ASN A 34 -11.58 -11.14 -5.75
CA ASN A 34 -12.87 -11.66 -6.17
C ASN A 34 -12.74 -12.68 -7.32
N LYS A 35 -13.86 -13.28 -7.74
CA LYS A 35 -13.90 -14.24 -8.85
C LYS A 35 -13.33 -13.69 -10.16
N ARG A 36 -13.50 -12.39 -10.45
CA ARG A 36 -12.94 -11.77 -11.66
C ARG A 36 -11.42 -11.65 -11.57
N ASP A 37 -10.88 -11.35 -10.39
CA ASP A 37 -9.43 -11.32 -10.16
C ASP A 37 -8.82 -12.71 -10.32
N ILE A 38 -9.46 -13.74 -9.77
CA ILE A 38 -9.04 -15.14 -9.94
C ILE A 38 -9.03 -15.52 -11.43
N ASN A 39 -10.08 -15.19 -12.19
CA ASN A 39 -10.12 -15.46 -13.63
C ASN A 39 -9.00 -14.74 -14.41
N ARG A 40 -8.59 -13.54 -13.99
CA ARG A 40 -7.47 -12.83 -14.60
C ARG A 40 -6.14 -13.53 -14.33
N LEU A 41 -5.92 -13.97 -13.08
CA LEU A 41 -4.73 -14.74 -12.71
C LEU A 41 -4.69 -16.07 -13.47
N ALA A 42 -5.81 -16.79 -13.51
CA ALA A 42 -5.95 -18.05 -14.25
C ALA A 42 -5.57 -17.88 -15.73
N LYS A 43 -6.14 -16.87 -16.40
CA LYS A 43 -5.82 -16.55 -17.79
C LYS A 43 -4.34 -16.19 -18.00
N HIS A 44 -3.74 -15.48 -17.05
CA HIS A 44 -2.33 -15.07 -17.14
C HIS A 44 -1.38 -16.26 -17.06
N PHE A 45 -1.67 -17.22 -16.18
CA PHE A 45 -0.86 -18.42 -15.99
C PHE A 45 -1.26 -19.61 -16.87
N GLY A 46 -2.35 -19.49 -17.65
CA GLY A 46 -2.84 -20.57 -18.51
C GLY A 46 -3.41 -21.77 -17.74
N VAL A 47 -3.95 -21.53 -16.55
CA VAL A 47 -4.50 -22.56 -15.65
C VAL A 47 -6.01 -22.38 -15.46
N SER A 48 -6.68 -23.35 -14.83
CA SER A 48 -8.10 -23.20 -14.48
C SER A 48 -8.30 -22.19 -13.32
N PRO A 49 -9.50 -21.57 -13.18
CA PRO A 49 -9.81 -20.72 -12.04
C PRO A 49 -9.66 -21.43 -10.69
N GLU A 50 -10.00 -22.73 -10.62
CA GLU A 50 -9.87 -23.55 -9.43
C GLU A 50 -8.39 -23.73 -9.06
N GLU A 51 -7.55 -24.05 -10.05
CA GLU A 51 -6.10 -24.19 -9.88
C GLU A 51 -5.44 -22.86 -9.50
N ALA A 52 -5.85 -21.76 -10.13
CA ALA A 52 -5.38 -20.41 -9.78
C ALA A 52 -5.76 -20.05 -8.34
N THR A 53 -6.98 -20.38 -7.91
CA THR A 53 -7.43 -20.16 -6.53
C THR A 53 -6.53 -20.93 -5.56
N GLN A 54 -6.34 -22.22 -5.78
CA GLN A 54 -5.54 -23.06 -4.86
C GLN A 54 -4.06 -22.65 -4.81
N ARG A 55 -3.49 -22.29 -5.97
CA ARG A 55 -2.07 -21.94 -6.05
C ARG A 55 -1.78 -20.56 -5.47
N TYR A 56 -2.59 -19.57 -5.86
CA TYR A 56 -2.19 -18.17 -5.72
C TYR A 56 -2.92 -17.39 -4.62
N THR A 57 -3.84 -18.04 -3.94
CA THR A 57 -4.66 -17.39 -2.92
C THR A 57 -4.75 -18.24 -1.67
N ALA A 58 -5.05 -17.61 -0.55
CA ALA A 58 -5.25 -18.24 0.74
C ALA A 58 -6.62 -17.84 1.29
N ASP A 59 -7.18 -18.70 2.16
CA ASP A 59 -8.35 -18.33 2.95
C ASP A 59 -7.89 -17.54 4.17
N TYR A 60 -8.51 -16.40 4.42
CA TYR A 60 -8.33 -15.60 5.61
C TYR A 60 -9.73 -15.30 6.17
N GLU A 61 -10.13 -16.03 7.22
CA GLU A 61 -11.42 -15.82 7.89
C GLU A 61 -12.63 -15.81 6.93
N GLY A 62 -12.61 -16.66 5.90
CA GLY A 62 -13.67 -16.73 4.88
C GLY A 62 -13.53 -15.75 3.72
N GLU A 63 -12.53 -14.85 3.75
CA GLU A 63 -12.12 -14.03 2.61
C GLU A 63 -11.00 -14.71 1.81
N ARG A 64 -11.10 -14.66 0.49
CA ARG A 64 -10.02 -15.10 -0.39
C ARG A 64 -9.02 -13.96 -0.57
N VAL A 65 -7.78 -14.16 -0.13
CA VAL A 65 -6.71 -13.16 -0.22
C VAL A 65 -5.53 -13.68 -1.04
N LEU A 66 -4.72 -12.77 -1.60
CA LEU A 66 -3.46 -13.17 -2.24
C LEU A 66 -2.53 -13.87 -1.26
N LYS A 67 -1.84 -14.89 -1.75
CA LYS A 67 -0.86 -15.62 -0.95
C LYS A 67 0.39 -14.77 -0.72
N LYS A 68 0.94 -14.89 0.49
CA LYS A 68 2.20 -14.22 0.88
C LYS A 68 3.31 -15.25 1.13
N VAL A 69 4.54 -14.84 0.85
CA VAL A 69 5.79 -15.60 1.06
C VAL A 69 6.75 -14.77 1.91
N LYS A 70 7.78 -15.43 2.47
CA LYS A 70 8.84 -14.73 3.21
C LYS A 70 9.59 -13.79 2.27
N ASP A 71 9.82 -12.56 2.73
CA ASP A 71 10.52 -11.53 1.96
C ASP A 71 11.96 -11.32 2.44
N VAL A 72 12.79 -10.71 1.60
CA VAL A 72 14.18 -10.37 1.95
C VAL A 72 14.30 -9.04 2.71
N ILE A 73 13.35 -8.12 2.56
CA ILE A 73 13.35 -6.80 3.22
C ILE A 73 12.26 -6.72 4.29
N PHE A 74 11.05 -7.16 3.98
CA PHE A 74 9.90 -7.13 4.88
C PHE A 74 9.67 -8.50 5.54
N GLU A 75 8.68 -8.61 6.41
CA GLU A 75 8.33 -9.90 7.03
C GLU A 75 7.79 -10.89 5.98
N LYS A 76 6.77 -10.45 5.23
CA LYS A 76 6.14 -11.22 4.15
C LYS A 76 5.72 -10.30 3.01
N THR A 77 5.76 -10.81 1.79
CA THR A 77 5.28 -10.11 0.58
C THR A 77 4.38 -11.00 -0.25
N CYS A 78 3.58 -10.38 -1.12
CA CYS A 78 2.83 -11.11 -2.14
C CYS A 78 3.76 -12.05 -2.93
N GLU A 79 3.32 -13.29 -3.15
CA GLU A 79 4.13 -14.30 -3.86
C GLU A 79 4.55 -13.88 -5.28
N PHE A 80 3.80 -12.96 -5.90
CA PHE A 80 4.07 -12.45 -7.24
C PHE A 80 5.16 -11.39 -7.27
N LEU A 81 5.71 -11.00 -6.13
CA LEU A 81 6.82 -10.07 -6.07
C LEU A 81 8.13 -10.78 -6.41
N ASP A 82 8.83 -10.28 -7.43
CA ASP A 82 10.21 -10.68 -7.67
C ASP A 82 11.09 -10.10 -6.56
N GLN A 83 11.70 -10.99 -5.78
CA GLN A 83 12.52 -10.65 -4.63
C GLN A 83 13.77 -9.85 -5.00
N LYS A 84 14.29 -9.99 -6.23
CA LYS A 84 15.51 -9.32 -6.70
C LYS A 84 15.19 -7.97 -7.33
N THR A 85 14.29 -7.96 -8.32
CA THR A 85 13.97 -6.72 -9.05
C THR A 85 12.98 -5.83 -8.30
N ARG A 86 12.30 -6.39 -7.29
CA ARG A 86 11.18 -5.76 -6.57
C ARG A 86 10.01 -5.39 -7.50
N GLY A 87 9.94 -6.02 -8.68
CA GLY A 87 8.86 -5.86 -9.64
C GLY A 87 7.73 -6.87 -9.43
N CYS A 88 6.50 -6.45 -9.73
CA CYS A 88 5.36 -7.36 -9.76
C CYS A 88 5.39 -8.21 -11.04
N THR A 89 5.52 -9.53 -10.89
CA THR A 89 5.57 -10.47 -12.02
C THR A 89 4.25 -10.57 -12.79
N VAL A 90 3.14 -10.24 -12.14
CA VAL A 90 1.78 -10.27 -12.72
C VAL A 90 1.23 -8.88 -13.02
N TYR A 91 2.07 -7.88 -13.30
CA TYR A 91 1.67 -6.47 -13.38
C TYR A 91 0.42 -6.21 -14.26
N HIS A 92 0.32 -6.89 -15.41
CA HIS A 92 -0.82 -6.77 -16.32
C HIS A 92 -2.04 -7.60 -15.92
N ALA A 93 -1.86 -8.61 -15.08
CA ALA A 93 -2.91 -9.49 -14.56
C ALA A 93 -3.32 -9.13 -13.11
N ARG A 94 -2.76 -8.06 -12.55
CA ARG A 94 -3.03 -7.57 -11.20
C ARG A 94 -4.52 -7.59 -10.83
N PRO A 95 -4.87 -8.04 -9.62
CA PRO A 95 -6.20 -7.88 -9.05
C PRO A 95 -6.64 -6.43 -8.99
N THR A 96 -7.94 -6.23 -8.82
CA THR A 96 -8.58 -4.91 -8.76
C THR A 96 -7.96 -4.03 -7.69
N VAL A 97 -7.77 -4.54 -6.46
CA VAL A 97 -7.13 -3.80 -5.36
C VAL A 97 -5.71 -3.32 -5.73
N CYS A 98 -4.91 -4.19 -6.36
CA CYS A 98 -3.55 -3.85 -6.78
C CYS A 98 -3.49 -2.83 -7.93
N ARG A 99 -4.53 -2.75 -8.76
CA ARG A 99 -4.65 -1.72 -9.82
C ARG A 99 -5.06 -0.38 -9.27
N SER A 100 -5.92 -0.38 -8.26
CA SER A 100 -6.39 0.85 -7.64
C SER A 100 -5.32 1.50 -6.78
N TYR A 101 -4.33 0.76 -6.28
CA TYR A 101 -3.25 1.31 -5.46
C TYR A 101 -2.51 2.49 -6.13
N PRO A 102 -2.24 3.60 -5.42
CA PRO A 102 -2.47 3.86 -3.98
C PRO A 102 -3.89 4.37 -3.63
N ASN A 103 -4.80 4.37 -4.59
CA ASN A 103 -6.21 4.81 -4.50
C ASN A 103 -6.37 6.29 -4.15
N ARG A 104 -5.29 7.07 -4.30
CA ARG A 104 -5.15 8.52 -4.06
C ARG A 104 -4.08 9.08 -5.00
N SER A 105 -3.86 10.40 -5.00
CA SER A 105 -2.84 11.01 -5.87
C SER A 105 -1.40 10.74 -5.40
N ARG A 106 -1.23 10.47 -4.10
CA ARG A 106 0.06 10.18 -3.44
C ARG A 106 0.05 8.83 -2.72
N CYS A 107 1.23 8.25 -2.59
CA CYS A 107 1.46 7.04 -1.80
C CYS A 107 2.16 7.42 -0.49
N ALA A 108 1.45 7.32 0.63
CA ALA A 108 1.98 7.69 1.96
C ALA A 108 3.28 6.94 2.32
N TYR A 109 3.40 5.66 1.96
CA TYR A 109 4.61 4.87 2.24
C TYR A 109 5.79 5.27 1.36
N TYR A 110 5.54 5.63 0.10
CA TYR A 110 6.57 6.15 -0.79
C TYR A 110 7.04 7.53 -0.31
N ASP A 111 6.12 8.37 0.14
CA ASP A 111 6.44 9.68 0.73
C ASP A 111 7.30 9.53 2.00
N LEU A 112 6.96 8.59 2.90
CA LEU A 112 7.79 8.27 4.07
C LEU A 112 9.20 7.86 3.67
N MET A 113 9.34 6.94 2.71
CA MET A 113 10.67 6.52 2.23
C MET A 113 11.46 7.69 1.64
N ARG A 114 10.81 8.56 0.86
CA ARG A 114 11.45 9.75 0.29
C ARG A 114 11.92 10.70 1.38
N PHE A 115 11.11 10.93 2.41
CA PHE A 115 11.46 11.75 3.57
C PHE A 115 12.69 11.18 4.29
N GLU A 116 12.68 9.89 4.63
CA GLU A 116 13.80 9.25 5.33
C GLU A 116 15.11 9.32 4.54
N ARG A 117 15.07 9.07 3.23
CA ARG A 117 16.25 9.18 2.36
C ARG A 117 16.82 10.59 2.33
N ILE A 118 15.97 11.62 2.35
CA ILE A 118 16.41 13.02 2.38
C ILE A 118 17.05 13.34 3.73
N GLN A 119 16.41 12.95 4.84
CA GLN A 119 16.93 13.24 6.18
C GLN A 119 18.28 12.58 6.45
N GLN A 120 18.47 11.38 5.93
CA GLN A 120 19.70 10.61 6.11
C GLN A 120 20.73 10.89 5.01
N GLY A 121 20.34 11.57 3.92
CA GLY A 121 21.20 11.80 2.75
C GLY A 121 21.62 10.51 2.03
N ASP A 122 20.85 9.43 2.17
CA ASP A 122 21.17 8.10 1.64
C ASP A 122 20.00 7.52 0.84
N GLU A 123 20.20 7.35 -0.47
CA GLU A 123 19.18 6.79 -1.36
C GLU A 123 18.97 5.28 -1.21
N SER A 124 19.89 4.57 -0.56
CA SER A 124 19.80 3.12 -0.37
C SER A 124 18.87 2.71 0.77
N VAL A 125 18.51 3.65 1.64
CA VAL A 125 17.65 3.41 2.80
C VAL A 125 16.25 2.96 2.37
N VAL A 126 15.75 1.93 3.05
CA VAL A 126 14.38 1.42 2.92
C VAL A 126 13.78 1.28 4.32
N PRO A 127 12.70 2.03 4.64
CA PRO A 127 12.05 1.90 5.94
C PRO A 127 11.23 0.60 6.01
N GLN A 128 11.36 -0.11 7.13
CA GLN A 128 10.46 -1.21 7.48
C GLN A 128 9.22 -0.66 8.17
N ILE A 129 8.07 -0.81 7.53
CA ILE A 129 6.80 -0.25 8.00
C ILE A 129 5.92 -1.38 8.52
N LYS A 130 5.57 -1.32 9.81
CA LYS A 130 4.60 -2.21 10.43
C LYS A 130 3.43 -1.38 10.97
N ILE A 131 2.23 -1.63 10.43
CA ILE A 131 1.02 -0.95 10.88
C ILE A 131 0.37 -1.82 11.96
N THR A 132 0.13 -1.23 13.12
CA THR A 132 -0.63 -1.85 14.22
C THR A 132 -1.70 -0.86 14.63
N PHE A 133 -2.92 -1.37 14.83
CA PHE A 133 -4.06 -0.57 15.23
C PHE A 133 -4.28 -0.79 16.72
N HIS A 134 -4.41 0.31 17.45
CA HIS A 134 -4.78 0.33 18.85
C HIS A 134 -6.11 1.06 18.98
N GLU A 135 -7.02 0.52 19.77
CA GLU A 135 -8.19 1.27 20.21
C GLU A 135 -7.72 2.31 21.21
N VAL A 136 -8.12 3.57 21.01
CA VAL A 136 -7.75 4.69 21.88
C VAL A 136 -9.06 5.32 22.33
N GLU A 137 -9.25 5.45 23.64
CA GLU A 137 -10.38 6.20 24.20
C GLU A 137 -10.11 7.69 23.97
N GLU A 138 -11.10 8.43 23.45
CA GLU A 138 -10.98 9.88 23.26
C GLU A 138 -11.03 10.58 24.63
N GLU A 139 -9.87 10.82 25.23
CA GLU A 139 -9.75 11.83 26.29
C GLU A 139 -9.64 13.20 25.63
N THR A 140 -10.74 13.95 25.63
CA THR A 140 -10.70 15.38 25.35
C THR A 140 -10.04 16.08 26.54
N ALA A 141 -8.72 16.21 26.49
CA ALA A 141 -8.04 17.14 27.38
C ALA A 141 -8.46 18.57 27.00
N ASP A 142 -9.13 19.26 27.93
CA ASP A 142 -9.46 20.67 27.84
C ASP A 142 -8.16 21.48 27.98
N TYR A 143 -7.36 21.49 26.91
CA TYR A 143 -6.21 22.38 26.79
C TYR A 143 -6.75 23.80 26.62
N ALA A 144 -6.81 24.58 27.71
CA ALA A 144 -7.22 25.98 27.70
C ALA A 144 -6.46 26.82 26.64
N ASP A 145 -5.20 26.44 26.40
CA ASP A 145 -4.40 26.83 25.25
C ASP A 145 -4.22 25.57 24.37
N GLY A 146 -5.06 25.40 23.34
CA GLY A 146 -5.02 24.24 22.45
C GLY A 146 -3.62 23.98 21.86
N PRO A 147 -3.38 22.80 21.25
CA PRO A 147 -2.06 22.43 20.75
C PRO A 147 -1.49 23.52 19.85
N GLU A 148 -0.25 23.94 20.14
CA GLU A 148 0.45 24.96 19.37
C GLU A 148 0.51 24.50 17.91
N ARG A 149 -0.12 25.24 16.98
CA ARG A 149 -0.06 24.94 15.56
C ARG A 149 1.36 25.20 15.08
N VAL A 150 2.16 24.13 14.97
CA VAL A 150 3.58 24.22 14.57
C VAL A 150 3.75 24.73 13.13
N TYR A 151 2.71 24.61 12.29
CA TYR A 151 2.62 25.26 10.97
C TYR A 151 1.19 25.22 10.43
N GLU A 152 0.73 26.33 9.83
CA GLU A 152 -0.38 26.34 8.87
C GLU A 152 0.23 26.31 7.47
N TRP A 153 -0.24 25.41 6.60
CA TRP A 153 0.09 25.47 5.18
C TRP A 153 -0.63 26.67 4.58
N ASP A 154 0.08 27.78 4.45
CA ASP A 154 -0.47 29.03 3.94
C ASP A 154 -0.75 28.90 2.43
N GLU A 155 -2.02 28.80 2.05
CA GLU A 155 -2.46 28.67 0.65
C GLU A 155 -2.17 29.92 -0.21
N LYS A 156 -1.60 30.98 0.37
CA LYS A 156 -1.45 32.30 -0.27
C LYS A 156 -0.06 32.63 -0.82
N GLU A 157 0.94 31.78 -0.68
CA GLU A 157 2.22 31.98 -1.40
C GLU A 157 2.26 31.17 -2.70
N ARG A 158 1.34 31.50 -3.62
CA ARG A 158 1.36 31.00 -5.00
C ARG A 158 1.30 32.13 -6.01
#